data_AF-A0AAE1XEE7-F1
#
_entry.id   AF-A0AAE1XEE7-F1
#
_cell.length_a   1.000
_cell.length_b   1.000
_cell.length_c   1.000
_cell.angle_alpha   90.00
_cell.angle_beta   90.00
_cell.angle_gamma   90.00
#
_symmetry.space_group_name_H-M   'P 1'
#
loop_
_entity.id
_entity.type
_entity.pdbx_description
1 polymer ?
#
loop_
_entity_poly.entity_id
_entity_poly.type
_entity_poly.pdbx_seq_one_letter_code
_entity_poly.pdbx_strand_id
1 'polypeptide(L)'
;MQIFEILNTSKSVVLAGHSLGGGVASLSALWLLSHIQTTAPSTSVFCITYGSPMLGNEPFSQAILQERWGGNFCHIVAQHDIVPRLPLAPSSPLDVDRLRALFVQLALQLSDENKAELFDKVLACMEARFGPAAGDDHQERGWYWPFGSYMICTDKGAVCLDNGTAIIKLLYLMLAEASANSCMDDHLKYEDYVTKVCLQYLQKRRLLEVSVSESSSESGIALALQSSRISSHQEPVYGTAVNCLATARQLGWRRNLNTAKMAVSLSKINPFRAEIEWYKTYCDRSEAQLGYYDSFKRRGASKRDFKVNMNRLRLGCFWDDLIDKLEKNQLAHDFHKMSKYVNASQFYKLLVEPLEIAEYYRTGMHREKGHYVEHGREKRFKIFDRWWGNRKVGDEESKPRSKYASLTQDSCFWAKVEEARDLIFNVTRKPDPGRRLLLLDKIQRFEQYANGMIERKEVAVDVLAKNSSYNLFREEWRCLKSQLQLLPSQFPDFQDGMVQ
;
A
#
# COMPACT_ATOMS: atom_id res chain seq x y z
N MET A 1 -4.85 23.86 -9.12
CA MET A 1 -6.18 24.27 -8.60
C MET A 1 -7.28 23.32 -9.07
N GLN A 2 -7.49 23.10 -10.37
CA GLN A 2 -8.63 22.29 -10.89
C GLN A 2 -8.68 20.82 -10.41
N ILE A 3 -7.54 20.13 -10.30
CA ILE A 3 -7.55 18.71 -9.90
C ILE A 3 -8.04 18.51 -8.45
N PHE A 4 -7.77 19.46 -7.55
CA PHE A 4 -8.21 19.37 -6.15
C PHE A 4 -9.71 19.61 -6.02
N GLU A 5 -10.28 20.48 -6.85
CA GLU A 5 -11.74 20.66 -6.93
C GLU A 5 -12.42 19.38 -7.42
N ILE A 6 -11.88 18.74 -8.45
CA ILE A 6 -12.39 17.46 -8.98
C ILE A 6 -12.33 16.36 -7.92
N LEU A 7 -11.26 16.30 -7.12
CA LEU A 7 -11.14 15.30 -6.04
C LEU A 7 -12.21 15.47 -4.95
N ASN A 8 -12.63 16.70 -4.67
CA ASN A 8 -13.65 16.98 -3.66
C ASN A 8 -15.07 16.65 -4.14
N THR A 9 -15.32 16.70 -5.46
CA THR A 9 -16.66 16.46 -6.03
C THR A 9 -16.84 15.08 -6.64
N SER A 10 -15.75 14.35 -6.93
CA SER A 10 -15.79 13.13 -7.75
C SER A 10 -15.44 11.88 -6.95
N LYS A 11 -16.24 10.82 -7.12
CA LYS A 11 -15.97 9.49 -6.52
C LYS A 11 -14.85 8.72 -7.24
N SER A 12 -14.57 9.07 -8.49
CA SER A 12 -13.56 8.43 -9.31
C SER A 12 -12.91 9.44 -10.26
N VAL A 13 -11.61 9.32 -10.47
CA VAL A 13 -10.82 10.10 -11.42
C VAL A 13 -10.13 9.14 -12.38
N VAL A 14 -10.38 9.31 -13.68
CA VAL A 14 -9.69 8.56 -14.73
C VAL A 14 -8.76 9.51 -15.47
N LEU A 15 -7.48 9.17 -15.50
CA LEU A 15 -6.47 9.86 -16.29
C LEU A 15 -6.20 9.04 -17.54
N ALA A 16 -6.14 9.69 -18.68
CA ALA A 16 -5.82 9.02 -19.92
C ALA A 16 -4.87 9.83 -20.78
N GLY A 17 -4.10 9.15 -21.62
CA GLY A 17 -3.20 9.80 -22.55
C GLY A 17 -2.62 8.84 -23.57
N HIS A 18 -2.31 9.37 -24.75
CA HIS A 18 -1.61 8.67 -25.82
C HIS A 18 -0.14 9.09 -25.84
N SER A 19 0.75 8.17 -26.21
CA SER A 19 2.19 8.42 -26.36
C SER A 19 2.78 9.09 -25.11
N LEU A 20 3.54 10.17 -25.26
CA LEU A 20 4.08 10.96 -24.15
C LEU A 20 3.00 11.50 -23.19
N GLY A 21 1.81 11.82 -23.71
CA GLY A 21 0.67 12.21 -22.89
C GLY A 21 0.21 11.09 -21.95
N GLY A 22 0.35 9.82 -22.35
CA GLY A 22 0.13 8.66 -21.48
C GLY A 22 1.16 8.57 -20.34
N GLY A 23 2.40 8.94 -20.63
CA GLY A 23 3.45 9.07 -19.63
C GLY A 23 3.12 10.13 -18.59
N VAL A 24 2.70 11.32 -19.05
CA VAL A 24 2.25 12.41 -18.17
C VAL A 24 1.01 12.00 -17.36
N ALA A 25 0.05 11.31 -17.97
CA ALA A 25 -1.14 10.80 -17.29
C ALA A 25 -0.76 9.83 -16.16
N SER A 26 0.19 8.94 -16.42
CA SER A 26 0.66 7.96 -15.43
C SER A 26 1.41 8.61 -14.26
N LEU A 27 2.30 9.57 -14.53
CA LEU A 27 2.96 10.34 -13.47
C LEU A 27 1.95 11.15 -12.65
N SER A 28 0.97 11.76 -13.31
CA SER A 28 -0.11 12.49 -12.65
C SER A 28 -0.96 11.58 -11.77
N ALA A 29 -1.25 10.36 -12.23
CA ALA A 29 -1.97 9.36 -11.44
C ALA A 29 -1.17 8.90 -10.21
N LEU A 30 0.14 8.69 -10.34
CA LEU A 30 1.02 8.36 -9.20
C LEU A 30 1.08 9.50 -8.18
N TRP A 31 1.21 10.75 -8.65
CA TRP A 31 1.17 11.92 -7.79
C TRP A 31 -0.17 12.00 -7.04
N LEU A 32 -1.31 11.80 -7.73
CA LEU A 32 -2.63 11.76 -7.12
C LEU A 32 -2.75 10.64 -6.08
N LEU A 33 -2.30 9.42 -6.40
CA LEU A 33 -2.33 8.29 -5.47
C LEU A 33 -1.51 8.56 -4.20
N SER A 34 -0.37 9.24 -4.32
CA SER A 34 0.43 9.66 -3.17
C SER A 34 -0.27 10.74 -2.33
N HIS A 35 -0.97 11.66 -2.98
CA HIS A 35 -1.64 12.77 -2.31
C HIS A 35 -2.92 12.31 -1.59
N ILE A 36 -3.79 11.56 -2.27
CA ILE A 36 -5.09 11.07 -1.78
C ILE A 36 -4.93 10.19 -0.53
N GLN A 37 -3.80 9.46 -0.40
CA GLN A 37 -3.49 8.70 0.81
C GLN A 37 -3.44 9.54 2.09
N THR A 38 -3.18 10.84 1.97
CA THR A 38 -3.04 11.75 3.10
C THR A 38 -4.28 12.62 3.33
N THR A 39 -5.10 12.86 2.29
CA THR A 39 -6.16 13.89 2.34
C THR A 39 -7.58 13.42 2.04
N ALA A 40 -7.81 12.35 1.25
CA ALA A 40 -9.16 11.97 0.81
C ALA A 40 -9.31 10.48 0.41
N PRO A 41 -9.32 9.51 1.35
CA PRO A 41 -9.16 8.08 1.05
C PRO A 41 -10.30 7.41 0.24
N SER A 42 -11.39 8.11 -0.06
CA SER A 42 -12.57 7.54 -0.73
C SER A 42 -12.57 7.66 -2.26
N THR A 43 -11.72 8.50 -2.85
CA THR A 43 -11.69 8.73 -4.31
C THR A 43 -10.82 7.69 -5.02
N SER A 44 -11.39 6.95 -5.99
CA SER A 44 -10.61 6.00 -6.79
C SER A 44 -9.90 6.69 -7.95
N VAL A 45 -8.62 6.37 -8.16
CA VAL A 45 -7.83 6.84 -9.31
C VAL A 45 -7.57 5.68 -10.25
N PHE A 46 -7.73 5.89 -11.56
CA PHE A 46 -7.36 4.92 -12.58
C PHE A 46 -6.65 5.62 -13.73
N CYS A 47 -5.63 4.98 -14.31
CA CYS A 47 -4.87 5.51 -15.44
C CYS A 47 -4.96 4.54 -16.62
N ILE A 48 -5.34 5.06 -17.79
CA ILE A 48 -5.38 4.31 -19.05
C ILE A 48 -4.45 4.99 -20.06
N THR A 49 -3.44 4.28 -20.54
CA THR A 49 -2.51 4.86 -21.53
C THR A 49 -2.54 4.09 -22.83
N TYR A 50 -2.34 4.79 -23.94
CA TYR A 50 -2.26 4.21 -25.28
C TYR A 50 -0.87 4.43 -25.86
N GLY A 51 -0.11 3.37 -26.13
CA GLY A 51 1.22 3.50 -26.75
C GLY A 51 2.20 4.35 -25.95
N SER A 52 2.07 4.36 -24.63
CA SER A 52 2.93 5.18 -23.76
C SER A 52 4.32 4.55 -23.60
N PRO A 53 5.40 5.35 -23.59
CA PRO A 53 6.70 4.86 -23.16
C PRO A 53 6.67 4.42 -21.69
N MET A 54 7.56 3.51 -21.32
CA MET A 54 7.85 3.15 -19.92
C MET A 54 8.48 4.35 -19.18
N LEU A 55 8.25 4.46 -17.87
CA LEU A 55 8.59 5.69 -17.11
C LEU A 55 9.69 5.55 -16.07
N GLY A 56 9.90 4.36 -15.51
CA GLY A 56 10.87 4.18 -14.45
C GLY A 56 11.50 2.81 -14.50
N ASN A 57 12.43 2.58 -13.59
CA ASN A 57 13.20 1.35 -13.51
C ASN A 57 12.53 0.28 -12.64
N GLU A 58 13.21 -0.86 -12.47
CA GLU A 58 12.70 -1.95 -11.64
C GLU A 58 12.41 -1.51 -10.19
N PRO A 59 13.29 -0.77 -9.47
CA PRO A 59 12.95 -0.22 -8.15
C PRO A 59 11.68 0.64 -8.15
N PHE A 60 11.47 1.46 -9.18
CA PHE A 60 10.27 2.28 -9.33
C PHE A 60 9.01 1.40 -9.50
N SER A 61 9.05 0.39 -10.38
CA SER A 61 7.95 -0.56 -10.53
C SER A 61 7.68 -1.34 -9.25
N GLN A 62 8.73 -1.74 -8.53
CA GLN A 62 8.63 -2.44 -7.26
C GLN A 62 7.98 -1.57 -6.17
N ALA A 63 8.28 -0.28 -6.11
CA ALA A 63 7.63 0.65 -5.19
C ALA A 63 6.12 0.76 -5.48
N ILE A 64 5.73 0.87 -6.76
CA ILE A 64 4.31 0.89 -7.18
C ILE A 64 3.58 -0.40 -6.78
N LEU A 65 4.25 -1.54 -6.93
CA LEU A 65 3.72 -2.85 -6.52
C LEU A 65 3.54 -2.96 -5.00
N GLN A 66 4.52 -2.48 -4.22
CA GLN A 66 4.48 -2.49 -2.76
C GLN A 66 3.37 -1.59 -2.21
N GLU A 67 3.17 -0.43 -2.84
CA GLU A 67 2.08 0.50 -2.52
C GLU A 67 0.70 0.03 -2.98
N ARG A 68 0.64 -1.11 -3.67
CA ARG A 68 -0.58 -1.71 -4.23
C ARG A 68 -1.28 -0.82 -5.25
N TRP A 69 -0.49 -0.02 -5.96
CA TRP A 69 -0.95 0.89 -7.01
C TRP A 69 -0.98 0.25 -8.39
N GLY A 70 -0.34 -0.91 -8.60
CA GLY A 70 -0.29 -1.56 -9.92
C GLY A 70 -1.66 -1.78 -10.56
N GLY A 71 -2.68 -2.14 -9.76
CA GLY A 71 -4.06 -2.33 -10.26
C GLY A 71 -4.76 -1.04 -10.69
N ASN A 72 -4.14 0.13 -10.51
CA ASN A 72 -4.68 1.42 -10.94
C ASN A 72 -4.23 1.81 -12.35
N PHE A 73 -3.40 1.00 -13.03
CA PHE A 73 -2.82 1.33 -14.34
C PHE A 73 -3.11 0.26 -15.37
N CYS A 74 -3.62 0.69 -16.53
CA CYS A 74 -3.82 -0.13 -17.71
C CYS A 74 -3.10 0.50 -18.91
N HIS A 75 -2.07 -0.18 -19.42
CA HIS A 75 -1.28 0.23 -20.55
C HIS A 75 -1.71 -0.54 -21.79
N ILE A 76 -2.44 0.12 -22.69
CA ILE A 76 -2.87 -0.44 -23.97
C ILE A 76 -1.74 -0.24 -24.97
N VAL A 77 -1.27 -1.34 -25.56
CA VAL A 77 -0.13 -1.34 -26.49
C VAL A 77 -0.52 -2.09 -27.76
N ALA A 78 -0.35 -1.48 -28.93
CA ALA A 78 -0.54 -2.18 -30.19
C ALA A 78 0.64 -3.12 -30.49
N GLN A 79 0.35 -4.17 -31.28
CA GLN A 79 1.26 -5.29 -31.54
C GLN A 79 2.66 -4.82 -31.92
N HIS A 80 2.79 -3.92 -32.89
CA HIS A 80 4.08 -3.49 -33.40
C HIS A 80 4.50 -2.08 -32.94
N ASP A 81 3.72 -1.41 -32.09
CA ASP A 81 4.00 -0.01 -31.70
C ASP A 81 5.40 0.16 -31.11
N ILE A 82 6.24 0.94 -31.77
CA ILE A 82 7.63 1.15 -31.35
C ILE A 82 7.75 1.96 -30.05
N VAL A 83 6.79 2.84 -29.73
CA VAL A 83 6.95 3.84 -28.67
C VAL A 83 7.12 3.25 -27.28
N PRO A 84 6.30 2.26 -26.84
CA PRO A 84 6.51 1.56 -25.58
C PRO A 84 7.86 0.82 -25.46
N ARG A 85 8.54 0.58 -26.59
CA ARG A 85 9.76 -0.21 -26.71
C ARG A 85 11.02 0.66 -26.82
N LEU A 86 10.90 1.92 -27.22
CA LEU A 86 12.01 2.89 -27.26
C LEU A 86 12.85 2.92 -25.96
N PRO A 87 12.25 2.91 -24.75
CA PRO A 87 13.04 2.99 -23.52
C PRO A 87 13.84 1.71 -23.18
N LEU A 88 13.62 0.61 -23.91
CA LEU A 88 14.34 -0.65 -23.71
C LEU A 88 15.66 -0.73 -24.49
N ALA A 89 15.87 0.18 -25.45
CA ALA A 89 17.16 0.33 -26.12
C ALA A 89 18.16 1.09 -25.23
N PRO A 90 19.44 0.68 -25.14
CA PRO A 90 20.47 1.36 -24.37
C PRO A 90 20.63 2.81 -24.80
N SER A 91 20.64 3.68 -23.80
CA SER A 91 21.17 5.03 -23.90
C SER A 91 22.70 5.01 -23.67
N SER A 92 23.50 4.81 -24.72
CA SER A 92 24.57 5.77 -24.99
C SER A 92 23.91 6.93 -25.75
N PRO A 93 24.27 8.20 -25.53
CA PRO A 93 23.31 9.31 -25.50
C PRO A 93 22.55 9.43 -26.83
N LEU A 94 21.40 8.74 -26.90
CA LEU A 94 20.18 9.35 -27.36
C LEU A 94 19.99 10.51 -26.40
N ASP A 95 20.62 11.62 -26.75
CA ASP A 95 20.45 12.92 -26.14
C ASP A 95 18.97 13.05 -25.79
N VAL A 96 18.63 13.54 -24.60
CA VAL A 96 17.22 13.77 -24.26
C VAL A 96 16.57 14.62 -25.37
N ASP A 97 17.38 15.47 -26.02
CA ASP A 97 17.03 16.22 -27.21
C ASP A 97 16.83 15.36 -28.47
N ARG A 98 17.53 14.23 -28.65
CA ARG A 98 17.26 13.25 -29.72
C ARG A 98 16.04 12.39 -29.46
N LEU A 99 15.79 11.94 -28.22
CA LEU A 99 14.53 11.26 -27.88
C LEU A 99 13.35 12.23 -28.04
N ARG A 100 13.51 13.46 -27.53
CA ARG A 100 12.52 14.53 -27.70
C ARG A 100 12.32 14.87 -29.19
N ALA A 101 13.38 14.98 -29.98
CA ALA A 101 13.29 15.14 -31.42
C ALA A 101 12.61 13.94 -32.08
N LEU A 102 12.88 12.71 -31.63
CA LEU A 102 12.22 11.49 -32.11
C LEU A 102 10.72 11.54 -31.83
N PHE A 103 10.31 11.90 -30.61
CA PHE A 103 8.90 12.03 -30.23
C PHE A 103 8.20 13.13 -31.02
N VAL A 104 8.89 14.26 -31.27
CA VAL A 104 8.40 15.36 -32.11
C VAL A 104 8.35 14.96 -33.59
N GLN A 105 9.31 14.18 -34.08
CA GLN A 105 9.38 13.69 -35.46
C GLN A 105 8.40 12.54 -35.73
N LEU A 106 8.14 11.66 -34.75
CA LEU A 106 7.05 10.68 -34.81
C LEU A 106 5.70 11.39 -34.98
N ALA A 107 5.53 12.57 -34.37
CA ALA A 107 4.35 13.41 -34.57
C ALA A 107 4.33 14.14 -35.94
N LEU A 108 5.46 14.23 -36.64
CA LEU A 108 5.63 14.97 -37.92
C LEU A 108 5.94 14.07 -39.13
N GLN A 109 5.86 12.75 -38.99
CA GLN A 109 6.22 11.72 -39.98
C GLN A 109 7.73 11.71 -40.33
N LEU A 110 8.44 10.70 -39.85
CA LEU A 110 9.83 10.39 -40.20
C LEU A 110 9.99 10.02 -41.69
N SER A 111 11.18 10.23 -42.27
CA SER A 111 11.54 9.61 -43.56
C SER A 111 11.69 8.09 -43.41
N ASP A 112 11.49 7.33 -44.49
CA ASP A 112 11.49 5.86 -44.42
C ASP A 112 12.87 5.28 -44.02
N GLU A 113 13.96 5.92 -44.42
CA GLU A 113 15.33 5.56 -44.01
C GLU A 113 15.53 5.70 -42.49
N ASN A 114 15.06 6.82 -41.91
CA ASN A 114 15.15 7.06 -40.47
C ASN A 114 14.25 6.11 -39.66
N LYS A 115 13.10 5.68 -40.23
CA LYS A 115 12.23 4.66 -39.61
C LYS A 115 12.92 3.31 -39.54
N ALA A 116 13.55 2.87 -40.64
CA ALA A 116 14.26 1.61 -40.70
C ALA A 116 15.45 1.58 -39.72
N GLU A 117 16.27 2.64 -39.72
CA GLU A 117 17.42 2.74 -38.80
C GLU A 117 16.98 2.68 -37.32
N LEU A 118 15.91 3.39 -36.97
CA LEU A 118 15.37 3.36 -35.61
C LEU A 118 14.84 1.98 -35.24
N PHE A 119 14.08 1.35 -36.15
CA PHE A 119 13.53 0.01 -35.95
C PHE A 119 14.64 -1.01 -35.70
N ASP A 120 15.65 -1.04 -36.58
CA ASP A 120 16.76 -1.98 -36.50
C ASP A 120 17.56 -1.80 -35.21
N LYS A 121 17.80 -0.54 -34.81
CA LYS A 121 18.47 -0.23 -33.54
C LYS A 121 17.69 -0.74 -32.33
N VAL A 122 16.40 -0.44 -32.25
CA VAL A 122 15.56 -0.87 -31.13
C VAL A 122 15.48 -2.39 -31.08
N LEU A 123 15.26 -3.04 -32.23
CA LEU A 123 15.15 -4.49 -32.32
C LEU A 123 16.46 -5.18 -31.92
N ALA A 124 17.60 -4.76 -32.47
CA ALA A 124 18.91 -5.33 -32.13
C ALA A 124 19.22 -5.21 -30.64
N CYS A 125 18.85 -4.09 -30.04
CA CYS A 125 19.04 -3.86 -28.61
C CYS A 125 18.15 -4.76 -27.75
N MET A 126 16.89 -4.94 -28.15
CA MET A 126 15.98 -5.85 -27.46
C MET A 126 16.40 -7.32 -27.65
N GLU A 127 16.84 -7.70 -28.84
CA GLU A 127 17.30 -9.06 -29.16
C GLU A 127 18.52 -9.46 -28.34
N ALA A 128 19.51 -8.57 -28.22
CA ALA A 128 20.70 -8.81 -27.40
C ALA A 128 20.38 -9.11 -25.92
N ARG A 129 19.19 -8.72 -25.44
CA ARG A 129 18.82 -8.73 -24.01
C ARG A 129 17.69 -9.68 -23.67
N PHE A 130 16.74 -9.82 -24.57
CA PHE A 130 15.50 -10.56 -24.38
C PHE A 130 15.31 -11.65 -25.43
N GLY A 131 16.26 -11.77 -26.36
CA GLY A 131 16.31 -12.84 -27.34
C GLY A 131 16.50 -14.22 -26.70
N PRO A 132 16.26 -15.31 -27.46
CA PRO A 132 16.35 -16.68 -26.95
C PRO A 132 17.75 -17.08 -26.44
N ALA A 133 18.78 -16.38 -26.92
CA ALA A 133 20.19 -16.61 -26.56
C ALA A 133 20.70 -15.74 -25.41
N ALA A 134 19.89 -14.81 -24.89
CA ALA A 134 20.26 -13.99 -23.75
C ALA A 134 20.25 -14.83 -22.45
N GLY A 135 21.32 -14.75 -21.67
CA GLY A 135 21.37 -15.39 -20.34
C GLY A 135 20.38 -14.73 -19.36
N ASP A 136 19.90 -15.48 -18.38
CA ASP A 136 18.94 -15.02 -17.36
C ASP A 136 19.56 -14.03 -16.33
N ASP A 137 20.81 -13.58 -16.55
CA ASP A 137 21.52 -12.69 -15.63
C ASP A 137 21.16 -11.23 -15.90
N HIS A 138 20.05 -10.78 -15.31
CA HIS A 138 19.50 -9.42 -15.46
C HIS A 138 20.23 -8.36 -14.60
N GLN A 139 21.55 -8.49 -14.43
CA GLN A 139 22.30 -7.79 -13.37
C GLN A 139 22.72 -6.36 -13.70
N GLU A 140 22.14 -5.70 -14.71
CA GLU A 140 22.43 -4.29 -15.01
C GLU A 140 21.35 -3.36 -14.45
N ARG A 141 21.73 -2.58 -13.43
CA ARG A 141 20.90 -1.51 -12.83
C ARG A 141 20.78 -0.34 -13.79
N GLY A 142 19.56 0.13 -14.06
CA GLY A 142 19.31 1.46 -14.61
C GLY A 142 18.33 1.56 -15.79
N TRP A 143 17.70 0.47 -16.23
CA TRP A 143 16.82 0.50 -17.39
C TRP A 143 15.35 0.64 -17.02
N TYR A 144 14.53 1.04 -18.00
CA TYR A 144 13.10 1.12 -17.85
C TYR A 144 12.47 -0.26 -17.66
N TRP A 145 11.47 -0.32 -16.79
CA TRP A 145 10.76 -1.54 -16.41
C TRP A 145 9.25 -1.28 -16.40
N PRO A 146 8.43 -2.23 -16.89
CA PRO A 146 6.98 -2.08 -16.88
C PRO A 146 6.43 -2.07 -15.45
N PHE A 147 5.36 -1.31 -15.24
CA PHE A 147 4.54 -1.35 -14.04
C PHE A 147 3.06 -1.40 -14.44
N GLY A 148 2.19 -1.79 -13.52
CA GLY A 148 0.77 -1.93 -13.83
C GLY A 148 0.45 -3.10 -14.75
N SER A 149 -0.74 -3.07 -15.35
CA SER A 149 -1.21 -4.10 -16.28
C SER A 149 -1.10 -3.64 -17.72
N TYR A 150 -0.57 -4.49 -18.60
CA TYR A 150 -0.47 -4.25 -20.03
C TYR A 150 -1.52 -5.06 -20.78
N MET A 151 -2.24 -4.40 -21.68
CA MET A 151 -3.15 -5.03 -22.63
C MET A 151 -2.57 -4.86 -24.03
N ILE A 152 -1.94 -5.92 -24.54
CA ILE A 152 -1.31 -5.91 -25.85
C ILE A 152 -2.34 -6.34 -26.90
N CYS A 153 -2.66 -5.45 -27.83
CA CYS A 153 -3.72 -5.61 -28.82
C CYS A 153 -3.16 -6.02 -30.18
N THR A 154 -3.81 -7.01 -30.79
CA THR A 154 -3.61 -7.41 -32.18
C THR A 154 -4.95 -7.32 -32.91
N ASP A 155 -4.98 -7.60 -34.21
CA ASP A 155 -6.24 -7.75 -34.94
C ASP A 155 -7.02 -9.03 -34.57
N LYS A 156 -6.35 -10.04 -34.00
CA LYS A 156 -6.95 -11.33 -33.60
C LYS A 156 -7.50 -11.30 -32.18
N GLY A 157 -7.07 -10.37 -31.35
CA GLY A 157 -7.54 -10.24 -29.96
C GLY A 157 -6.61 -9.37 -29.11
N ALA A 158 -6.63 -9.60 -27.80
CA ALA A 158 -5.74 -8.93 -26.87
C ALA A 158 -5.22 -9.89 -25.80
N VAL A 159 -4.02 -9.63 -25.31
CA VAL A 159 -3.39 -10.37 -24.21
C VAL A 159 -3.12 -9.42 -23.06
N CYS A 160 -3.61 -9.78 -21.87
CA CYS A 160 -3.43 -9.01 -20.65
C CYS A 160 -2.34 -9.64 -19.77
N LEU A 161 -1.34 -8.86 -19.39
CA LEU A 161 -0.22 -9.28 -18.56
C LEU A 161 0.06 -8.26 -17.46
N ASP A 162 0.50 -8.74 -16.30
CA ASP A 162 0.92 -7.92 -15.15
C ASP A 162 2.33 -8.29 -14.65
N ASN A 163 2.98 -9.27 -15.29
CA ASN A 163 4.33 -9.70 -14.97
C ASN A 163 5.34 -8.97 -15.87
N GLY A 164 6.25 -8.21 -15.26
CA GLY A 164 7.17 -7.35 -16.01
C GLY A 164 8.08 -8.08 -16.99
N THR A 165 8.67 -9.20 -16.58
CA THR A 165 9.48 -10.04 -17.46
C THR A 165 8.67 -10.54 -18.64
N ALA A 166 7.43 -10.96 -18.41
CA ALA A 166 6.58 -11.47 -19.47
C ALA A 166 6.12 -10.38 -20.45
N ILE A 167 5.84 -9.19 -19.94
CA ILE A 167 5.52 -8.02 -20.73
C ILE A 167 6.70 -7.69 -21.66
N ILE A 168 7.91 -7.54 -21.13
CA ILE A 168 9.09 -7.20 -21.95
C ILE A 168 9.36 -8.27 -23.01
N LYS A 169 9.36 -9.56 -22.61
CA LYS A 169 9.61 -10.67 -23.55
C LYS A 169 8.55 -10.71 -24.66
N LEU A 170 7.27 -10.52 -24.34
CA LEU A 170 6.22 -10.51 -25.36
C LEU A 170 6.30 -9.27 -26.27
N LEU A 171 6.63 -8.09 -25.72
CA LEU A 171 6.85 -6.88 -26.51
C LEU A 171 8.00 -7.05 -27.50
N TYR A 172 9.08 -7.74 -27.11
CA TYR A 172 10.20 -8.11 -27.97
C TYR A 172 9.75 -9.06 -29.08
N LEU A 173 9.16 -10.21 -28.73
CA LEU A 173 8.79 -11.24 -29.70
C LEU A 173 7.85 -10.70 -30.78
N MET A 174 6.91 -9.83 -30.41
CA MET A 174 6.03 -9.18 -31.37
C MET A 174 6.73 -8.14 -32.24
N LEU A 175 7.74 -7.42 -31.73
CA LEU A 175 8.51 -6.47 -32.53
C LEU A 175 9.41 -7.20 -33.54
N ALA A 176 9.95 -8.37 -33.18
CA ALA A 176 10.79 -9.17 -34.06
C ALA A 176 10.04 -9.68 -35.32
N GLU A 177 8.72 -9.78 -35.27
CA GLU A 177 7.87 -10.11 -36.42
C GLU A 177 7.40 -8.88 -37.22
N ALA A 178 7.72 -7.66 -36.76
CA ALA A 178 7.25 -6.43 -37.36
C ALA A 178 8.12 -5.98 -38.55
N SER A 179 7.59 -5.04 -39.32
CA SER A 179 8.36 -4.22 -40.27
C SER A 179 8.44 -2.77 -39.80
N ALA A 180 9.46 -2.03 -40.27
CA ALA A 180 9.66 -0.62 -39.92
C ALA A 180 8.45 0.29 -40.24
N ASN A 181 7.66 -0.04 -41.27
CA ASN A 181 6.44 0.72 -41.60
C ASN A 181 5.28 0.36 -40.65
N SER A 182 5.14 -0.92 -40.31
CA SER A 182 4.05 -1.37 -39.42
C SER A 182 4.18 -0.84 -37.99
N CYS A 183 5.39 -0.57 -37.51
CA CYS A 183 5.62 -0.16 -36.11
C CYS A 183 5.17 1.29 -35.83
N MET A 184 5.30 2.18 -36.82
CA MET A 184 4.85 3.57 -36.74
C MET A 184 3.35 3.69 -36.96
N ASP A 185 2.83 2.91 -37.92
CA ASP A 185 1.41 2.84 -38.22
C ASP A 185 0.57 2.39 -37.02
N ASP A 186 1.05 1.36 -36.30
CA ASP A 186 0.35 0.83 -35.13
C ASP A 186 0.25 1.86 -33.99
N HIS A 187 1.21 2.79 -33.90
CA HIS A 187 1.17 3.88 -32.91
C HIS A 187 -0.02 4.83 -33.12
N LEU A 188 -0.53 4.93 -34.35
CA LEU A 188 -1.66 5.80 -34.72
C LEU A 188 -3.00 5.07 -34.73
N LYS A 189 -3.02 3.73 -34.72
CA LYS A 189 -4.22 2.89 -34.96
C LYS A 189 -4.92 2.40 -33.69
N TYR A 190 -4.73 3.07 -32.54
CA TYR A 190 -5.34 2.66 -31.27
C TYR A 190 -6.87 2.63 -31.30
N GLU A 191 -7.51 3.51 -32.07
CA GLU A 191 -8.96 3.52 -32.25
C GLU A 191 -9.46 2.20 -32.88
N ASP A 192 -8.79 1.74 -33.94
CA ASP A 192 -9.12 0.48 -34.61
C ASP A 192 -8.94 -0.72 -33.69
N TYR A 193 -7.84 -0.77 -32.95
CA TYR A 193 -7.55 -1.87 -32.04
C TYR A 193 -8.57 -1.95 -30.90
N VAL A 194 -8.85 -0.82 -30.25
CA VAL A 194 -9.83 -0.76 -29.14
C VAL A 194 -11.22 -1.13 -29.65
N THR A 195 -11.64 -0.57 -30.79
CA THR A 195 -12.95 -0.85 -31.39
C THR A 195 -13.09 -2.35 -31.73
N LYS A 196 -12.07 -2.95 -32.34
CA LYS A 196 -12.06 -4.39 -32.65
C LYS A 196 -12.14 -5.26 -31.41
N VAL A 197 -11.37 -4.96 -30.37
CA VAL A 197 -11.41 -5.73 -29.12
C VAL A 197 -12.78 -5.61 -28.44
N CYS A 198 -13.35 -4.40 -28.38
CA CYS A 198 -14.69 -4.19 -27.86
C CYS A 198 -15.76 -4.97 -28.65
N LEU A 199 -15.69 -4.95 -29.98
CA LEU A 199 -16.60 -5.70 -30.85
C LEU A 199 -16.45 -7.21 -30.66
N GLN A 200 -15.22 -7.72 -30.58
CA GLN A 200 -14.95 -9.15 -30.35
C GLN A 200 -15.49 -9.62 -28.99
N TYR A 201 -15.35 -8.79 -27.95
CA TYR A 201 -15.92 -9.06 -26.63
C TYR A 201 -17.46 -9.12 -26.69
N LEU A 202 -18.10 -8.13 -27.31
CA LEU A 202 -19.57 -8.05 -27.43
C LEU A 202 -20.15 -9.19 -28.28
N GLN A 203 -19.45 -9.59 -29.35
CA GLN A 203 -19.89 -10.65 -30.26
C GLN A 203 -19.75 -12.06 -29.65
N LYS A 204 -19.21 -12.18 -28.41
CA LYS A 204 -18.91 -13.47 -27.75
C LYS A 204 -18.26 -14.45 -28.72
N ARG A 205 -17.30 -13.97 -29.52
CA ARG A 205 -16.71 -14.76 -30.61
C ARG A 205 -16.22 -16.09 -30.02
N ARG A 206 -16.91 -17.20 -30.34
CA ARG A 206 -16.36 -18.54 -30.12
C ARG A 206 -15.12 -18.59 -30.99
N LEU A 207 -13.94 -18.51 -30.38
CA LEU A 207 -12.70 -18.79 -31.08
C LEU A 207 -12.83 -20.21 -31.63
N LEU A 208 -12.98 -20.32 -32.95
CA LEU A 208 -13.07 -21.58 -33.66
C LEU A 208 -11.78 -22.37 -33.37
N GLU A 209 -11.98 -23.60 -32.88
CA GLU A 209 -10.98 -24.66 -32.72
C GLU A 209 -9.68 -24.26 -31.98
N VAL A 210 -9.79 -23.96 -30.68
CA VAL A 210 -8.69 -24.32 -29.78
C VAL A 210 -8.93 -25.75 -29.36
N SER A 211 -8.00 -26.67 -29.66
CA SER A 211 -8.00 -28.00 -29.06
C SER A 211 -7.93 -27.82 -27.55
N VAL A 212 -9.08 -27.94 -26.88
CA VAL A 212 -9.19 -27.71 -25.45
C VAL A 212 -8.42 -28.85 -24.77
N SER A 213 -7.21 -28.54 -24.31
CA SER A 213 -6.49 -29.41 -23.38
C SER A 213 -7.33 -29.59 -22.12
N GLU A 214 -7.22 -30.75 -21.46
CA GLU A 214 -7.87 -31.01 -20.17
C GLU A 214 -7.48 -29.97 -19.10
N SER A 215 -6.33 -29.29 -19.26
CA SER A 215 -5.89 -28.24 -18.35
C SER A 215 -6.37 -26.85 -18.81
N SER A 216 -7.13 -26.17 -17.93
CA SER A 216 -7.53 -24.76 -18.10
C SER A 216 -6.32 -23.81 -18.19
N SER A 217 -5.15 -24.28 -17.74
CA SER A 217 -3.88 -23.55 -17.82
C SER A 217 -3.32 -23.54 -19.24
N GLU A 218 -3.20 -24.71 -19.87
CA GLU A 218 -2.74 -24.82 -21.25
C GLU A 218 -3.69 -24.14 -22.22
N SER A 219 -5.00 -24.28 -22.00
CA SER A 219 -6.02 -23.59 -22.80
C SER A 219 -5.85 -22.07 -22.76
N GLY A 220 -5.55 -21.49 -21.59
CA GLY A 220 -5.30 -20.05 -21.46
C GLY A 220 -4.04 -19.58 -22.18
N ILE A 221 -2.97 -20.38 -22.16
CA ILE A 221 -1.72 -20.06 -22.87
C ILE A 221 -1.93 -20.18 -24.39
N ALA A 222 -2.62 -21.23 -24.86
CA ALA A 222 -2.93 -21.41 -26.27
C ALA A 222 -3.76 -20.23 -26.82
N LEU A 223 -4.77 -19.78 -26.07
CA LEU A 223 -5.58 -18.61 -26.42
C LEU A 223 -4.75 -17.32 -26.49
N ALA A 224 -3.82 -17.13 -25.54
CA ALA A 224 -2.93 -15.97 -25.53
C ALA A 224 -1.96 -15.98 -26.72
N LEU A 225 -1.42 -17.14 -27.09
CA LEU A 225 -0.55 -17.28 -28.27
C LEU A 225 -1.30 -17.03 -29.58
N GLN A 226 -2.50 -17.58 -29.72
CA GLN A 226 -3.38 -17.33 -30.87
C GLN A 226 -3.71 -15.84 -31.01
N SER A 227 -4.03 -15.19 -29.89
CA SER A 227 -4.30 -13.75 -29.83
C SER A 227 -3.05 -12.91 -30.12
N SER A 228 -1.86 -13.43 -29.80
CA SER A 228 -0.57 -12.78 -30.06
C SER A 228 -0.04 -13.00 -31.49
N ARG A 229 -0.73 -13.78 -32.33
CA ARG A 229 -0.27 -14.26 -33.65
C ARG A 229 1.00 -15.12 -33.64
N ILE A 230 1.45 -15.58 -32.48
CA ILE A 230 2.64 -16.43 -32.37
C ILE A 230 2.25 -17.86 -32.73
N SER A 231 2.72 -18.35 -33.88
CA SER A 231 2.40 -19.69 -34.40
C SER A 231 3.42 -20.74 -33.99
N SER A 232 2.96 -21.99 -33.82
CA SER A 232 3.79 -23.14 -33.45
C SER A 232 4.87 -23.52 -34.48
N HIS A 233 4.81 -22.97 -35.69
CA HIS A 233 5.78 -23.24 -36.76
C HIS A 233 7.13 -22.52 -36.57
N GLN A 234 7.25 -21.62 -35.60
CA GLN A 234 8.49 -20.91 -35.26
C GLN A 234 9.03 -21.40 -33.90
N GLU A 235 9.69 -22.56 -33.88
CA GLU A 235 10.03 -23.25 -32.61
C GLU A 235 10.83 -22.44 -31.57
N PRO A 236 11.79 -21.53 -31.88
CA PRO A 236 12.47 -20.75 -30.83
C PRO A 236 11.62 -19.60 -30.25
N VAL A 237 10.80 -18.96 -31.08
CA VAL A 237 9.91 -17.83 -30.68
C VAL A 237 8.71 -18.37 -29.90
N TYR A 238 8.10 -19.44 -30.41
CA TYR A 238 6.97 -20.10 -29.78
C TYR A 238 7.35 -20.69 -28.42
N GLY A 239 8.48 -21.40 -28.32
CA GLY A 239 8.96 -21.95 -27.05
C GLY A 239 9.20 -20.88 -25.99
N THR A 240 9.86 -19.78 -26.36
CA THR A 240 10.09 -18.64 -25.46
C THR A 240 8.77 -17.99 -25.01
N ALA A 241 7.81 -17.78 -25.91
CA ALA A 241 6.50 -17.22 -25.60
C ALA A 241 5.70 -18.12 -24.63
N VAL A 242 5.70 -19.44 -24.87
CA VAL A 242 5.04 -20.43 -24.01
C VAL A 242 5.63 -20.39 -22.60
N ASN A 243 6.96 -20.48 -22.48
CA ASN A 243 7.65 -20.49 -21.18
C ASN A 243 7.41 -19.21 -20.39
N CYS A 244 7.43 -18.07 -21.08
CA CYS A 244 7.14 -16.76 -20.55
C CYS A 244 5.72 -16.66 -19.95
N LEU A 245 4.71 -17.01 -20.74
CA LEU A 245 3.30 -17.00 -20.32
C LEU A 245 3.03 -18.01 -19.20
N ALA A 246 3.64 -19.20 -19.28
CA ALA A 246 3.54 -20.22 -18.24
C ALA A 246 4.12 -19.73 -16.91
N THR A 247 5.29 -19.10 -16.94
CA THR A 247 5.96 -18.54 -15.75
C THR A 247 5.11 -17.44 -15.11
N ALA A 248 4.58 -16.51 -15.92
CA ALA A 248 3.69 -15.45 -15.42
C ALA A 248 2.44 -16.03 -14.74
N ARG A 249 1.82 -17.04 -15.35
CA ARG A 249 0.63 -17.70 -14.79
C ARG A 249 0.94 -18.48 -13.51
N GLN A 250 2.07 -19.19 -13.45
CA GLN A 250 2.51 -19.89 -12.24
C GLN A 250 2.73 -18.94 -11.07
N LEU A 251 3.30 -17.76 -11.32
CA LEU A 251 3.47 -16.73 -10.29
C LEU A 251 2.11 -16.25 -9.75
N GLY A 252 1.15 -15.96 -10.62
CA GLY A 252 -0.22 -15.61 -10.22
C GLY A 252 -0.90 -16.72 -9.39
N TRP A 253 -0.75 -17.98 -9.81
CA TRP A 253 -1.27 -19.12 -9.07
C TRP A 253 -0.64 -19.28 -7.68
N ARG A 254 0.69 -19.12 -7.57
CA ARG A 254 1.40 -19.14 -6.28
C ARG A 254 0.90 -18.05 -5.33
N ARG A 255 0.60 -16.83 -5.83
CA ARG A 255 0.01 -15.74 -5.03
C ARG A 255 -1.36 -16.13 -4.47
N ASN A 256 -2.22 -16.71 -5.29
CA ASN A 256 -3.56 -17.16 -4.87
C ASN A 256 -3.47 -18.32 -3.87
N LEU A 257 -2.60 -19.30 -4.11
CA LEU A 257 -2.37 -20.40 -3.19
C LEU A 257 -1.82 -19.93 -1.85
N ASN A 258 -0.87 -18.99 -1.85
CA ASN A 258 -0.35 -18.38 -0.63
C ASN A 258 -1.45 -17.63 0.13
N THR A 259 -2.31 -16.90 -0.56
CA THR A 259 -3.47 -16.21 0.03
C THR A 259 -4.42 -17.20 0.71
N ALA A 260 -4.72 -18.33 0.07
CA ALA A 260 -5.52 -19.41 0.67
C ALA A 260 -4.82 -20.02 1.90
N LYS A 261 -3.51 -20.28 1.83
CA LYS A 261 -2.72 -20.74 2.99
C LYS A 261 -2.75 -19.73 4.14
N MET A 262 -2.70 -18.42 3.86
CA MET A 262 -2.84 -17.38 4.89
C MET A 262 -4.20 -17.42 5.57
N ALA A 263 -5.27 -17.78 4.86
CA ALA A 263 -6.60 -17.89 5.44
C ALA A 263 -6.69 -19.01 6.47
N VAL A 264 -5.98 -20.12 6.22
CA VAL A 264 -5.85 -21.27 7.14
C VAL A 264 -4.91 -20.93 8.30
N SER A 265 -3.78 -20.26 8.05
CA SER A 265 -2.89 -19.85 9.13
C SER A 265 -3.57 -18.87 10.09
N LEU A 266 -4.41 -17.95 9.58
CA LEU A 266 -5.19 -17.05 10.42
C LEU A 266 -6.16 -17.80 11.34
N SER A 267 -6.81 -18.87 10.86
CA SER A 267 -7.70 -19.65 11.74
C SER A 267 -6.94 -20.37 12.85
N LYS A 268 -5.69 -20.78 12.59
CA LYS A 268 -4.80 -21.40 13.59
C LYS A 268 -4.28 -20.42 14.64
N ILE A 269 -4.11 -19.14 14.30
CA ILE A 269 -3.60 -18.12 15.25
C ILE A 269 -4.73 -17.48 16.08
N ASN A 270 -5.97 -17.48 15.57
CA ASN A 270 -7.14 -16.90 16.25
C ASN A 270 -7.36 -17.35 17.70
N PRO A 271 -7.13 -18.63 18.08
CA PRO A 271 -7.24 -19.06 19.47
C PRO A 271 -6.32 -18.28 20.43
N PHE A 272 -5.11 -17.90 20.02
CA PHE A 272 -4.21 -17.11 20.88
C PHE A 272 -4.76 -15.72 21.17
N ARG A 273 -5.46 -15.12 20.20
CA ARG A 273 -6.17 -13.84 20.36
C ARG A 273 -7.32 -14.00 21.35
N ALA A 274 -8.13 -15.05 21.21
CA ALA A 274 -9.24 -15.34 22.13
C ALA A 274 -8.77 -15.54 23.58
N GLU A 275 -7.61 -16.19 23.78
CA GLU A 275 -7.03 -16.32 25.11
C GLU A 275 -6.65 -14.95 25.73
N ILE A 276 -6.19 -13.98 24.92
CA ILE A 276 -5.92 -12.62 25.40
C ILE A 276 -7.24 -11.88 25.71
N GLU A 277 -8.32 -12.11 24.94
CA GLU A 277 -9.66 -11.57 25.26
C GLU A 277 -10.19 -12.11 26.59
N TRP A 278 -9.94 -13.40 26.87
CA TRP A 278 -10.28 -14.00 28.16
C TRP A 278 -9.44 -13.43 29.30
N TYR A 279 -8.13 -13.21 29.07
CA TYR A 279 -7.28 -12.52 30.04
C TYR A 279 -7.80 -11.12 30.33
N LYS A 280 -8.21 -10.36 29.30
CA LYS A 280 -8.80 -9.03 29.48
C LYS A 280 -10.04 -9.10 30.37
N THR A 281 -10.98 -9.98 30.03
CA THR A 281 -12.23 -10.16 30.78
C THR A 281 -11.96 -10.56 32.23
N TYR A 282 -10.95 -11.40 32.46
CA TYR A 282 -10.52 -11.80 33.79
C TYR A 282 -9.97 -10.60 34.60
N CYS A 283 -9.09 -9.79 34.00
CA CYS A 283 -8.53 -8.61 34.65
C CYS A 283 -9.57 -7.52 34.92
N ASP A 284 -10.52 -7.32 34.01
CA ASP A 284 -11.60 -6.35 34.17
C ASP A 284 -12.55 -6.70 35.34
N ARG A 285 -12.70 -8.00 35.66
CA ARG A 285 -13.49 -8.51 36.79
C ARG A 285 -12.70 -8.65 38.09
N SER A 286 -11.39 -8.39 38.07
CA SER A 286 -10.54 -8.54 39.24
C SER A 286 -10.86 -7.48 40.29
N GLU A 287 -10.88 -7.89 41.57
CA GLU A 287 -11.04 -6.98 42.71
C GLU A 287 -9.93 -5.92 42.79
N ALA A 288 -8.76 -6.19 42.18
CA ALA A 288 -7.67 -5.22 42.11
C ALA A 288 -8.01 -3.98 41.28
N GLN A 289 -9.05 -4.03 40.42
CA GLN A 289 -9.52 -2.93 39.57
C GLN A 289 -8.39 -2.20 38.81
N LEU A 290 -7.43 -2.97 38.30
CA LEU A 290 -6.32 -2.47 37.49
C LEU A 290 -6.67 -2.40 36.00
N GLY A 291 -7.50 -3.33 35.51
CA GLY A 291 -7.66 -3.57 34.09
C GLY A 291 -6.48 -4.36 33.50
N TYR A 292 -6.63 -4.83 32.26
CA TYR A 292 -5.68 -5.77 31.67
C TYR A 292 -4.33 -5.16 31.30
N TYR A 293 -4.30 -3.87 30.92
CA TYR A 293 -3.07 -3.13 30.63
C TYR A 293 -2.15 -3.07 31.85
N ASP A 294 -2.62 -2.51 32.96
CA ASP A 294 -1.85 -2.38 34.20
C ASP A 294 -1.50 -3.74 34.79
N SER A 295 -2.42 -4.70 34.74
CA SER A 295 -2.17 -6.08 35.20
C SER A 295 -1.00 -6.70 34.43
N PHE A 296 -0.96 -6.53 33.11
CA PHE A 296 0.11 -7.05 32.26
C PHE A 296 1.43 -6.27 32.44
N LYS A 297 1.36 -4.95 32.62
CA LYS A 297 2.55 -4.11 32.89
C LYS A 297 3.21 -4.51 34.21
N ARG A 298 2.41 -4.78 35.24
CA ARG A 298 2.87 -5.18 36.59
C ARG A 298 3.07 -6.69 36.75
N ARG A 299 2.94 -7.46 35.67
CA ARG A 299 2.96 -8.93 35.72
C ARG A 299 4.19 -9.49 36.44
N GLY A 300 3.95 -10.55 37.21
CA GLY A 300 4.99 -11.33 37.89
C GLY A 300 5.39 -12.58 37.10
N ALA A 301 5.94 -13.58 37.79
CA ALA A 301 6.34 -14.85 37.20
C ALA A 301 5.18 -15.86 37.06
N SER A 302 3.93 -15.39 36.91
CA SER A 302 2.78 -16.29 36.85
C SER A 302 2.73 -17.03 35.50
N LYS A 303 2.33 -18.31 35.53
CA LYS A 303 2.16 -19.12 34.31
C LYS A 303 1.18 -18.48 33.32
N ARG A 304 0.14 -17.82 33.83
CA ARG A 304 -0.87 -17.13 33.02
C ARG A 304 -0.27 -15.94 32.29
N ASP A 305 0.43 -15.07 33.00
CA ASP A 305 1.01 -13.86 32.42
C ASP A 305 2.10 -14.19 31.40
N PHE A 306 2.90 -15.24 31.66
CA PHE A 306 3.85 -15.76 30.69
C PHE A 306 3.16 -16.27 29.42
N LYS A 307 2.05 -17.01 29.57
CA LYS A 307 1.26 -17.51 28.43
C LYS A 307 0.70 -16.35 27.60
N VAL A 308 0.16 -15.31 28.24
CA VAL A 308 -0.36 -14.12 27.55
C VAL A 308 0.75 -13.38 26.79
N ASN A 309 1.93 -13.20 27.40
CA ASN A 309 3.06 -12.59 26.71
C ASN A 309 3.54 -13.43 25.53
N MET A 310 3.54 -14.77 25.65
CA MET A 310 3.89 -15.65 24.54
C MET A 310 2.85 -15.59 23.41
N ASN A 311 1.56 -15.55 23.74
CA ASN A 311 0.51 -15.36 22.75
C ASN A 311 0.64 -14.02 22.01
N ARG A 312 0.98 -12.93 22.71
CA ARG A 312 1.30 -11.62 22.12
C ARG A 312 2.41 -11.75 21.07
N LEU A 313 3.53 -12.38 21.43
CA LEU A 313 4.66 -12.57 20.53
C LEU A 313 4.32 -13.42 19.30
N ARG A 314 3.59 -14.54 19.49
CA ARG A 314 3.16 -15.42 18.38
C ARG A 314 2.25 -14.69 17.39
N LEU A 315 1.33 -13.89 17.89
CA LEU A 315 0.46 -13.07 17.05
C LEU A 315 1.28 -12.02 16.29
N GLY A 316 2.24 -11.36 16.96
CA GLY A 316 3.19 -10.44 16.33
C GLY A 316 3.92 -11.08 15.16
N CYS A 317 4.59 -12.22 15.38
CA CYS A 317 5.31 -12.95 14.34
C CYS A 317 4.41 -13.34 13.15
N PHE A 318 3.19 -13.81 13.40
CA PHE A 318 2.25 -14.13 12.32
C PHE A 318 1.94 -12.91 11.43
N TRP A 319 1.70 -11.76 12.05
CA TRP A 319 1.37 -10.54 11.32
C TRP A 319 2.58 -9.97 10.58
N ASP A 320 3.77 -10.03 11.18
CA ASP A 320 5.03 -9.61 10.55
C ASP A 320 5.34 -10.51 9.33
N ASP A 321 5.23 -11.85 9.47
CA ASP A 321 5.39 -12.79 8.36
C ASP A 321 4.41 -12.54 7.21
N LEU A 322 3.16 -12.18 7.55
CA LEU A 322 2.13 -11.85 6.57
C LEU A 322 2.49 -10.56 5.81
N ILE A 323 2.94 -9.52 6.53
CA ILE A 323 3.36 -8.24 5.94
C ILE A 323 4.58 -8.47 5.04
N ASP A 324 5.56 -9.26 5.47
CA ASP A 324 6.73 -9.60 4.65
C ASP A 324 6.34 -10.26 3.33
N LYS A 325 5.38 -11.20 3.36
CA LYS A 325 4.85 -11.83 2.14
C LYS A 325 4.10 -10.84 1.27
N LEU A 326 3.40 -9.89 1.88
CA LEU A 326 2.73 -8.82 1.16
C LEU A 326 3.76 -7.92 0.46
N GLU A 327 4.82 -7.48 1.15
CA GLU A 327 5.85 -6.60 0.59
C GLU A 327 6.71 -7.28 -0.49
N LYS A 328 6.89 -8.60 -0.38
CA LYS A 328 7.54 -9.44 -1.40
C LYS A 328 6.60 -9.80 -2.56
N ASN A 329 5.40 -9.23 -2.62
CA ASN A 329 4.39 -9.46 -3.66
C ASN A 329 4.03 -10.96 -3.87
N GLN A 330 4.00 -11.73 -2.77
CA GLN A 330 3.70 -13.16 -2.75
C GLN A 330 2.23 -13.47 -2.42
N LEU A 331 1.41 -12.44 -2.23
CA LEU A 331 -0.03 -12.52 -1.94
C LEU A 331 -0.84 -11.84 -3.06
N ALA A 332 -2.15 -12.00 -3.05
CA ALA A 332 -3.06 -11.34 -3.99
C ALA A 332 -2.94 -9.80 -3.95
N HIS A 333 -3.18 -9.13 -5.07
CA HIS A 333 -3.01 -7.67 -5.20
C HIS A 333 -3.96 -6.86 -4.31
N ASP A 334 -5.17 -7.38 -4.09
CA ASP A 334 -6.24 -6.77 -3.30
C ASP A 334 -6.27 -7.25 -1.84
N PHE A 335 -5.24 -7.98 -1.39
CA PHE A 335 -5.20 -8.57 -0.05
C PHE A 335 -5.48 -7.56 1.08
N HIS A 336 -4.90 -6.36 0.98
CA HIS A 336 -5.07 -5.26 1.92
C HIS A 336 -6.49 -4.68 1.98
N LYS A 337 -7.36 -5.03 1.02
CA LYS A 337 -8.79 -4.62 0.96
C LYS A 337 -9.72 -5.73 1.43
N MET A 338 -9.22 -6.95 1.65
CA MET A 338 -10.04 -8.08 2.08
C MET A 338 -10.58 -7.83 3.50
N SER A 339 -11.90 -7.67 3.62
CA SER A 339 -12.59 -7.37 4.88
C SER A 339 -12.19 -8.31 6.03
N LYS A 340 -11.98 -9.60 5.74
CA LYS A 340 -11.49 -10.59 6.71
C LYS A 340 -10.19 -10.16 7.40
N TYR A 341 -9.21 -9.69 6.63
CA TYR A 341 -7.91 -9.30 7.16
C TYR A 341 -7.92 -7.90 7.77
N VAL A 342 -8.61 -6.95 7.14
CA VAL A 342 -8.80 -5.59 7.66
C VAL A 342 -9.45 -5.62 9.06
N ASN A 343 -10.51 -6.42 9.22
CA ASN A 343 -11.19 -6.58 10.50
C ASN A 343 -10.30 -7.33 11.51
N ALA A 344 -9.69 -8.46 11.10
CA ALA A 344 -8.85 -9.25 11.99
C ALA A 344 -7.63 -8.46 12.50
N SER A 345 -6.98 -7.68 11.64
CA SER A 345 -5.84 -6.83 12.01
C SER A 345 -6.26 -5.69 12.93
N GLN A 346 -7.44 -5.10 12.70
CA GLN A 346 -7.99 -4.08 13.59
C GLN A 346 -8.27 -4.64 14.99
N PHE A 347 -8.97 -5.78 15.09
CA PHE A 347 -9.23 -6.40 16.40
C PHE A 347 -7.95 -6.84 17.11
N TYR A 348 -6.97 -7.37 16.36
CA TYR A 348 -5.65 -7.66 16.89
C TYR A 348 -4.98 -6.40 17.45
N LYS A 349 -4.93 -5.32 16.66
CA LYS A 349 -4.32 -4.04 17.04
C LYS A 349 -4.95 -3.48 18.33
N LEU A 350 -6.27 -3.34 18.37
CA LEU A 350 -6.98 -2.78 19.53
C LEU A 350 -6.78 -3.60 20.81
N LEU A 351 -6.61 -4.93 20.69
CA LEU A 351 -6.44 -5.81 21.84
C LEU A 351 -4.98 -5.89 22.30
N VAL A 352 -4.04 -6.02 21.37
CA VAL A 352 -2.66 -6.45 21.63
C VAL A 352 -1.68 -5.29 21.67
N GLU A 353 -1.87 -4.23 20.88
CA GLU A 353 -0.98 -3.05 20.91
C GLU A 353 -0.86 -2.44 22.33
N PRO A 354 -1.94 -2.35 23.14
CA PRO A 354 -1.82 -1.98 24.56
C PRO A 354 -0.85 -2.84 25.37
N LEU A 355 -0.76 -4.14 25.09
CA LEU A 355 0.17 -5.04 25.77
C LEU A 355 1.62 -4.83 25.30
N GLU A 356 1.82 -4.45 24.05
CA GLU A 356 3.15 -4.06 23.55
C GLU A 356 3.61 -2.74 24.16
N ILE A 357 2.70 -1.77 24.28
CA ILE A 357 2.93 -0.51 25.00
C ILE A 357 3.29 -0.80 26.45
N ALA A 358 2.50 -1.64 27.13
CA ALA A 358 2.76 -2.04 28.51
C ALA A 358 4.16 -2.63 28.66
N GLU A 359 4.58 -3.49 27.72
CA GLU A 359 5.92 -4.06 27.73
C GLU A 359 7.01 -3.01 27.51
N TYR A 360 6.84 -2.14 26.51
CA TYR A 360 7.79 -1.08 26.17
C TYR A 360 8.07 -0.14 27.36
N TYR A 361 7.02 0.24 28.10
CA TYR A 361 7.17 1.09 29.27
C TYR A 361 7.64 0.31 30.50
N ARG A 362 7.25 -0.96 30.66
CA ARG A 362 7.73 -1.83 31.74
C ARG A 362 9.24 -2.03 31.70
N THR A 363 9.81 -2.26 30.52
CA THR A 363 11.25 -2.50 30.36
C THR A 363 12.08 -1.22 30.32
N GLY A 364 11.44 -0.05 30.38
CA GLY A 364 12.15 1.24 30.41
C GLY A 364 12.64 1.74 29.06
N MET A 365 12.23 1.11 27.94
CA MET A 365 12.69 1.48 26.58
C MET A 365 12.42 2.94 26.23
N HIS A 366 11.36 3.54 26.80
CA HIS A 366 11.05 4.95 26.61
C HIS A 366 12.16 5.90 27.06
N ARG A 367 13.01 5.47 28.01
CA ARG A 367 14.15 6.27 28.49
C ARG A 367 15.36 6.17 27.57
N GLU A 368 15.50 5.07 26.83
CA GLU A 368 16.62 4.82 25.92
C GLU A 368 16.32 5.31 24.51
N LYS A 369 15.12 5.01 23.98
CA LYS A 369 14.72 5.27 22.59
C LYS A 369 13.76 6.45 22.44
N GLY A 370 13.11 6.90 23.51
CA GLY A 370 12.03 7.89 23.47
C GLY A 370 10.62 7.27 23.54
N HIS A 371 9.58 8.09 23.58
CA HIS A 371 8.20 7.61 23.77
C HIS A 371 7.70 6.70 22.63
N TYR A 372 6.79 5.79 22.98
CA TYR A 372 6.36 4.67 22.12
C TYR A 372 5.82 5.11 20.75
N VAL A 373 4.94 6.12 20.70
CA VAL A 373 4.23 6.50 19.47
C VAL A 373 5.19 6.84 18.33
N GLU A 374 6.26 7.57 18.66
CA GLU A 374 7.28 8.01 17.71
C GLU A 374 8.38 6.97 17.51
N HIS A 375 8.89 6.37 18.60
CA HIS A 375 10.15 5.62 18.60
C HIS A 375 10.02 4.11 18.88
N GLY A 376 8.86 3.66 19.38
CA GLY A 376 8.63 2.26 19.78
C GLY A 376 7.56 1.53 18.97
N ARG A 377 6.76 2.26 18.17
CA ARG A 377 5.59 1.71 17.49
C ARG A 377 5.98 0.88 16.26
N GLU A 378 5.66 -0.40 16.33
CA GLU A 378 5.97 -1.40 15.30
C GLU A 378 5.30 -1.10 13.96
N LYS A 379 5.99 -1.44 12.86
CA LYS A 379 5.56 -1.15 11.47
C LYS A 379 4.17 -1.71 11.17
N ARG A 380 3.85 -2.90 11.69
CA ARG A 380 2.55 -3.57 11.50
C ARG A 380 1.35 -2.71 11.89
N PHE A 381 1.43 -1.97 12.99
CA PHE A 381 0.29 -1.19 13.46
C PHE A 381 0.02 0.03 12.58
N LYS A 382 1.08 0.65 12.05
CA LYS A 382 0.98 1.73 11.06
C LYS A 382 0.33 1.23 9.76
N ILE A 383 0.69 0.02 9.31
CA ILE A 383 0.05 -0.62 8.15
C ILE A 383 -1.43 -0.90 8.42
N PHE A 384 -1.78 -1.37 9.61
CA PHE A 384 -3.17 -1.65 9.98
C PHE A 384 -4.02 -0.39 10.12
N ASP A 385 -3.45 0.73 10.59
CA ASP A 385 -4.13 2.04 10.54
C ASP A 385 -4.50 2.41 9.10
N ARG A 386 -3.57 2.23 8.17
CA ARG A 386 -3.81 2.48 6.74
C ARG A 386 -4.88 1.57 6.15
N TRP A 387 -4.85 0.27 6.46
CA TRP A 387 -5.87 -0.67 5.99
C TRP A 387 -7.26 -0.34 6.55
N TRP A 388 -7.32 0.01 7.83
CA TRP A 388 -8.56 0.41 8.49
C TRP A 388 -9.10 1.71 7.91
N GLY A 389 -8.26 2.73 7.73
CA GLY A 389 -8.67 4.04 7.19
C GLY A 389 -9.14 4.00 5.74
N ASN A 390 -8.57 3.12 4.92
CA ASN A 390 -8.92 2.97 3.50
C ASN A 390 -10.15 2.08 3.25
N ARG A 391 -10.81 1.57 4.31
CA ARG A 391 -12.03 0.78 4.15
C ARG A 391 -13.17 1.68 3.67
N LYS A 392 -14.12 1.12 2.95
CA LYS A 392 -15.38 1.81 2.66
C LYS A 392 -16.16 1.95 3.98
N VAL A 393 -16.23 3.16 4.51
CA VAL A 393 -17.05 3.49 5.67
C VAL A 393 -18.51 3.55 5.21
N GLY A 394 -19.37 2.73 5.80
CA GLY A 394 -20.82 2.85 5.60
C GLY A 394 -21.41 3.95 6.48
N ASP A 395 -22.54 4.52 6.07
CA ASP A 395 -23.23 5.63 6.78
C ASP A 395 -23.53 5.32 8.27
N GLU A 396 -23.57 4.04 8.65
CA GLU A 396 -23.89 3.57 10.00
C GLU A 396 -22.78 3.78 11.05
N GLU A 397 -21.51 3.93 10.67
CA GLU A 397 -20.41 4.09 11.63
C GLU A 397 -20.37 5.48 12.31
N SER A 398 -21.23 6.41 11.88
CA SER A 398 -21.32 7.78 12.40
C SER A 398 -22.23 7.93 13.63
N LYS A 399 -22.98 6.87 14.01
CA LYS A 399 -23.93 6.96 15.13
C LYS A 399 -23.23 6.98 16.49
N PRO A 400 -23.65 7.84 17.43
CA PRO A 400 -23.04 7.91 18.75
C PRO A 400 -23.24 6.59 19.51
N ARG A 401 -22.20 6.16 20.25
CA ARG A 401 -22.22 4.92 21.02
C ARG A 401 -23.14 5.04 22.23
N SER A 402 -23.96 4.01 22.46
CA SER A 402 -24.79 3.92 23.67
C SER A 402 -24.04 3.33 24.87
N LYS A 403 -23.05 2.46 24.62
CA LYS A 403 -22.23 1.78 25.64
C LYS A 403 -20.74 2.00 25.38
N TYR A 404 -19.93 1.89 26.43
CA TYR A 404 -18.47 1.86 26.32
C TYR A 404 -18.01 0.75 25.37
N ALA A 405 -16.93 1.03 24.64
CA ALA A 405 -16.35 0.08 23.72
C ALA A 405 -15.80 -1.15 24.48
N SER A 406 -15.83 -2.32 23.86
CA SER A 406 -15.18 -3.52 24.43
C SER A 406 -13.66 -3.39 24.47
N LEU A 407 -13.10 -2.66 23.49
CA LEU A 407 -11.68 -2.30 23.38
C LEU A 407 -11.58 -0.81 23.09
N THR A 408 -10.62 -0.12 23.69
CA THR A 408 -10.40 1.31 23.45
C THR A 408 -10.09 1.55 21.97
N GLN A 409 -10.82 2.46 21.32
CA GLN A 409 -10.77 2.64 19.86
C GLN A 409 -9.46 3.26 19.35
N ASP A 410 -8.76 4.01 20.19
CA ASP A 410 -7.35 4.38 19.96
C ASP A 410 -6.45 3.36 20.66
N SER A 411 -5.79 2.51 19.88
CA SER A 411 -4.86 1.50 20.40
C SER A 411 -3.61 2.11 21.03
N CYS A 412 -3.25 3.35 20.67
CA CYS A 412 -2.14 4.10 21.27
C CYS A 412 -2.53 4.89 22.52
N PHE A 413 -3.79 4.78 22.99
CA PHE A 413 -4.27 5.53 24.17
C PHE A 413 -3.34 5.39 25.38
N TRP A 414 -2.94 4.17 25.71
CA TRP A 414 -2.07 3.91 26.85
C TRP A 414 -0.66 4.51 26.68
N ALA A 415 -0.14 4.60 25.46
CA ALA A 415 1.15 5.24 25.23
C ALA A 415 1.11 6.74 25.55
N LYS A 416 -0.02 7.39 25.23
CA LYS A 416 -0.27 8.80 25.55
C LYS A 416 -0.46 9.01 27.06
N VAL A 417 -1.09 8.06 27.77
CA VAL A 417 -1.19 8.08 29.24
C VAL A 417 0.20 8.07 29.88
N GLU A 418 1.08 7.17 29.44
CA GLU A 418 2.45 7.07 29.99
C GLU A 418 3.27 8.33 29.71
N GLU A 419 3.16 8.89 28.51
CA GLU A 419 3.78 10.18 28.18
C GLU A 419 3.25 11.31 29.08
N ALA A 420 1.93 11.40 29.26
CA ALA A 420 1.33 12.43 30.11
C ALA A 420 1.78 12.33 31.57
N ARG A 421 1.96 11.11 32.11
CA ARG A 421 2.50 10.90 33.47
C ARG A 421 3.97 11.28 33.57
N ASP A 422 4.78 10.97 32.55
CA ASP A 422 6.18 11.40 32.49
C ASP A 422 6.28 12.93 32.42
N LEU A 423 5.39 13.60 31.67
CA LEU A 423 5.30 15.06 31.65
C LEU A 423 4.99 15.64 33.03
N ILE A 424 4.05 15.06 33.80
CA ILE A 424 3.76 15.48 35.18
C ILE A 424 5.01 15.32 36.06
N PHE A 425 5.71 14.18 35.95
CA PHE A 425 6.94 13.94 36.69
C PHE A 425 8.01 15.00 36.36
N ASN A 426 8.17 15.33 35.08
CA ASN A 426 9.12 16.35 34.61
C ASN A 426 8.76 17.77 35.09
N VAL A 427 7.48 18.13 35.13
CA VAL A 427 7.02 19.42 35.69
C VAL A 427 7.32 19.52 37.18
N THR A 428 7.16 18.42 37.91
CA THR A 428 7.40 18.36 39.37
C THR A 428 8.89 18.59 39.71
N ARG A 429 9.81 18.30 38.78
CA ARG A 429 11.25 18.52 38.96
C ARG A 429 11.73 19.97 38.76
N LYS A 430 10.81 20.94 38.68
CA LYS A 430 11.06 22.38 38.55
C LYS A 430 11.88 22.76 37.29
N PRO A 431 11.35 22.56 36.07
CA PRO A 431 11.98 23.03 34.84
C PRO A 431 11.90 24.56 34.70
N ASP A 432 12.67 25.12 33.76
CA ASP A 432 12.63 26.54 33.39
C ASP A 432 11.19 27.05 33.17
N PRO A 433 10.87 28.32 33.51
CA PRO A 433 9.50 28.84 33.47
C PRO A 433 8.80 28.67 32.11
N GLY A 434 9.50 28.94 31.01
CA GLY A 434 8.94 28.79 29.65
C GLY A 434 8.71 27.33 29.26
N ARG A 435 9.60 26.43 29.67
CA ARG A 435 9.46 24.98 29.45
C ARG A 435 8.30 24.40 30.27
N ARG A 436 8.06 24.92 31.48
CA ARG A 436 6.95 24.53 32.33
C ARG A 436 5.59 24.79 31.67
N LEU A 437 5.40 25.97 31.07
CA LEU A 437 4.15 26.34 30.41
C LEU A 437 3.81 25.40 29.23
N LEU A 438 4.81 25.09 28.40
CA LEU A 438 4.67 24.17 27.27
C LEU A 438 4.28 22.76 27.73
N LEU A 439 4.87 22.26 28.81
CA LEU A 439 4.56 20.93 29.36
C LEU A 439 3.13 20.89 29.91
N LEU A 440 2.68 21.95 30.60
CA LEU A 440 1.31 22.04 31.13
C LEU A 440 0.27 22.07 30.00
N ASP A 441 0.53 22.82 28.93
CA ASP A 441 -0.34 22.83 27.74
C ASP A 441 -0.46 21.42 27.12
N LYS A 442 0.65 20.68 26.98
CA LYS A 442 0.62 19.29 26.51
C LYS A 442 -0.23 18.37 27.40
N ILE A 443 -0.09 18.48 28.72
CA ILE A 443 -0.88 17.68 29.68
C ILE A 443 -2.37 18.04 29.57
N GLN A 444 -2.70 19.32 29.45
CA GLN A 444 -4.08 19.79 29.29
C GLN A 444 -4.71 19.31 27.98
N ARG A 445 -3.96 19.34 26.86
CA ARG A 445 -4.42 18.78 25.58
C ARG A 445 -4.71 17.29 25.70
N PHE A 446 -3.86 16.54 26.42
CA PHE A 446 -4.12 15.13 26.69
C PHE A 446 -5.37 14.90 27.56
N GLU A 447 -5.60 15.73 28.59
CA GLU A 447 -6.82 15.67 29.41
C GLU A 447 -8.08 15.90 28.57
N GLN A 448 -8.09 16.93 27.71
CA GLN A 448 -9.20 17.21 26.79
C GLN A 448 -9.44 16.06 25.81
N TYR A 449 -8.36 15.53 25.24
CA TYR A 449 -8.39 14.36 24.37
C TYR A 449 -9.04 13.14 25.05
N ALA A 450 -8.58 12.80 26.25
CA ALA A 450 -9.07 11.64 26.99
C ALA A 450 -10.54 11.82 27.42
N ASN A 451 -10.93 13.01 27.89
CA ASN A 451 -12.31 13.31 28.25
C ASN A 451 -13.24 13.17 27.03
N GLY A 452 -12.85 13.70 25.87
CA GLY A 452 -13.64 13.55 24.64
C GLY A 452 -13.84 12.09 24.23
N MET A 453 -12.83 11.22 24.38
CA MET A 453 -12.99 9.79 24.14
C MET A 453 -13.96 9.11 25.13
N ILE A 454 -13.93 9.52 26.40
CA ILE A 454 -14.82 8.99 27.44
C ILE A 454 -16.27 9.42 27.16
N GLU A 455 -16.50 10.68 26.82
CA GLU A 455 -17.82 11.23 26.46
C GLU A 455 -18.42 10.50 25.25
N ARG A 456 -17.60 10.23 24.22
CA ARG A 456 -18.00 9.42 23.05
C ARG A 456 -18.06 7.92 23.32
N LYS A 457 -17.74 7.47 24.54
CA LYS A 457 -17.73 6.06 24.97
C LYS A 457 -16.81 5.18 24.09
N GLU A 458 -15.72 5.76 23.59
CA GLU A 458 -14.72 5.10 22.74
C GLU A 458 -13.66 4.33 23.55
N VAL A 459 -13.61 4.56 24.87
CA VAL A 459 -12.72 3.84 25.78
C VAL A 459 -13.35 2.53 26.27
N ALA A 460 -12.51 1.57 26.61
CA ALA A 460 -12.91 0.36 27.31
C ALA A 460 -12.93 0.55 28.84
N VAL A 461 -13.64 -0.36 29.51
CA VAL A 461 -13.90 -0.29 30.96
C VAL A 461 -12.63 -0.33 31.82
N ASP A 462 -11.53 -0.89 31.31
CA ASP A 462 -10.23 -0.91 31.96
C ASP A 462 -9.61 0.48 32.10
N VAL A 463 -9.90 1.41 31.20
CA VAL A 463 -9.47 2.81 31.34
C VAL A 463 -10.13 3.44 32.57
N LEU A 464 -11.39 3.09 32.82
CA LEU A 464 -12.21 3.61 33.92
C LEU A 464 -11.97 2.88 35.25
N ALA A 465 -11.18 1.81 35.27
CA ALA A 465 -10.93 1.03 36.47
C ALA A 465 -10.20 1.87 37.53
N LYS A 466 -10.62 1.76 38.80
CA LYS A 466 -10.19 2.67 39.89
C LYS A 466 -8.67 2.80 40.00
N ASN A 467 -7.93 1.71 39.88
CA ASN A 467 -6.48 1.66 40.05
C ASN A 467 -5.72 1.67 38.71
N SER A 468 -6.38 2.03 37.61
CA SER A 468 -5.77 2.12 36.29
C SER A 468 -4.72 3.24 36.24
N SER A 469 -3.73 3.09 35.37
CA SER A 469 -2.70 4.13 35.16
C SER A 469 -3.31 5.45 34.68
N TYR A 470 -4.49 5.44 34.03
CA TYR A 470 -5.20 6.65 33.64
C TYR A 470 -5.84 7.35 34.84
N ASN A 471 -6.47 6.62 35.75
CA ASN A 471 -7.02 7.24 36.96
C ASN A 471 -5.93 7.76 37.89
N LEU A 472 -4.79 7.05 38.00
CA LEU A 472 -3.60 7.56 38.69
C LEU A 472 -3.12 8.88 38.07
N PHE A 473 -3.03 8.95 36.74
CA PHE A 473 -2.73 10.20 36.03
C PHE A 473 -3.71 11.33 36.42
N ARG A 474 -5.02 11.05 36.48
CA ARG A 474 -6.03 12.06 36.84
C ARG A 474 -5.84 12.58 38.26
N GLU A 475 -5.50 11.71 39.20
CA GLU A 475 -5.22 12.08 40.59
C GLU A 475 -3.94 12.93 40.69
N GLU A 476 -2.86 12.48 40.05
CA GLU A 476 -1.57 13.19 39.96
C GLU A 476 -1.76 14.59 39.34
N TRP A 477 -2.53 14.68 38.25
CA TRP A 477 -2.81 15.94 37.56
C TRP A 477 -3.66 16.89 38.40
N ARG A 478 -4.70 16.37 39.09
CA ARG A 478 -5.52 17.15 40.01
C ARG A 478 -4.67 17.72 41.16
N CYS A 479 -3.76 16.93 41.72
CA CYS A 479 -2.83 17.38 42.74
C CYS A 479 -1.94 18.52 42.23
N LEU A 480 -1.35 18.36 41.04
CA LEU A 480 -0.50 19.38 40.43
C LEU A 480 -1.25 20.69 40.13
N LYS A 481 -2.51 20.60 39.66
CA LYS A 481 -3.38 21.78 39.47
C LYS A 481 -3.60 22.55 40.78
N SER A 482 -3.90 21.84 41.88
CA SER A 482 -4.09 22.47 43.18
C SER A 482 -2.80 23.15 43.68
N GLN A 483 -1.64 22.52 43.49
CA GLN A 483 -0.35 23.11 43.86
C GLN A 483 -0.02 24.37 43.05
N LEU A 484 -0.40 24.40 41.78
CA LEU A 484 -0.25 25.59 40.92
C LEU A 484 -1.15 26.74 41.36
N GLN A 485 -2.35 26.44 41.86
CA GLN A 485 -3.29 27.45 42.39
C GLN A 485 -2.90 27.95 43.80
N LEU A 486 -2.15 27.14 44.57
CA LEU A 486 -1.64 27.49 45.91
C LEU A 486 -0.30 28.23 45.88
N LEU A 487 0.38 28.32 44.74
CA LEU A 487 1.53 29.21 44.57
C LEU A 487 1.02 30.66 44.55
N PRO A 488 1.55 31.57 45.41
CA PRO A 488 1.20 32.98 45.32
C PRO A 488 1.47 33.44 43.90
N SER A 489 0.53 34.20 43.33
CA SER A 489 0.67 34.86 42.04
C SER A 489 1.94 35.74 42.04
N GLN A 490 3.08 35.16 41.63
CA GLN A 490 4.27 35.91 41.24
C GLN A 490 4.13 36.42 39.80
N PHE A 491 2.95 36.92 39.47
CA PHE A 491 2.70 37.71 38.29
C PHE A 491 2.20 39.06 38.79
N PRO A 492 2.94 40.16 38.57
CA PRO A 492 2.42 41.48 38.90
C PRO A 492 1.17 41.71 38.06
N ASP A 493 0.08 42.09 38.74
CA ASP A 493 -1.14 42.57 38.11
C ASP A 493 -0.77 43.66 37.09
N PHE A 494 -1.12 43.43 35.82
CA PHE A 494 -1.22 44.52 34.87
C PHE A 494 -2.39 45.39 35.33
N GLN A 495 -2.06 46.44 36.10
CA GLN A 495 -3.00 47.52 36.37
C GLN A 495 -3.40 48.16 35.04
N ASP A 496 -4.70 48.11 34.76
CA ASP A 496 -5.36 48.97 33.79
C ASP A 496 -5.07 50.43 34.14
N GLY A 497 -4.20 51.06 33.35
CA GLY A 497 -4.00 52.50 33.34
C GLY A 497 -5.15 53.17 32.60
N MET A 498 -6.16 53.63 33.33
CA MET A 498 -6.99 54.74 32.89
C MET A 498 -6.11 55.95 32.58
N VAL A 499 -6.24 56.50 31.37
CA VAL A 499 -5.82 57.88 31.08
C VAL A 499 -6.97 58.56 30.35
N GLN A 500 -7.38 59.69 30.94
CA GLN A 500 -8.33 60.68 30.44
C GLN A 500 -7.85 61.36 29.16
#